data_AF-A0A2A5C6S7-F1
#
_entry.id   AF-A0A2A5C6S7-F1
#
_cell.length_a   1.000
_cell.length_b   1.000
_cell.length_c   1.000
_cell.angle_alpha   90.00
_cell.angle_beta   90.00
_cell.angle_gamma   90.00
#
_symmetry.space_group_name_H-M   'P 1'
#
loop_
_entity.id
_entity.type
_entity.pdbx_description
1 polymer ?
#
loop_
_entity_poly.entity_id
_entity_poly.type
_entity_poly.pdbx_seq_one_letter_code
_entity_poly.pdbx_strand_id
1 'polypeptide(L)'
;MLRVIVLVVVFFCQPIFSATTIAAENNELFTLEQSLPVVISHKINFETLFGQNNDPTTLRPLYEEYIDLIGLNGIFDVIEAQACHAEGHELGKVIYSRLNDFSASIHTCQNNCTSGCFHGILMELFTSGDEHLALEDVSVQMNNLCNSGEINQYFNIGTCYHGMGHAMMFLSDYSIDETLELCAFAPTETLNYFCITGGFMEYELIVGQSDMQTSAHFPCNSMAKYSAACYRYKMNHILVAAAAESKSTFDIINECIALPSRHRLGCFHGLGTAFINATMAEPDLLSKLCIIGNANDRRMCIEGAMWKVADFDVETANEVCSFFPVGSRDSDVCFNAVDEGMYSLETDYSLYF
;
A
#
# COMPACT_ATOMS: atom_id res chain seq x y z
N MET A 1 -2.87 50.44 -52.52
CA MET A 1 -2.38 49.15 -53.08
C MET A 1 -2.83 48.05 -52.13
N LEU A 2 -3.59 47.06 -52.66
CA LEU A 2 -3.98 45.75 -52.11
C LEU A 2 -4.49 45.69 -50.65
N ARG A 3 -5.81 45.50 -50.43
CA ARG A 3 -6.61 44.24 -50.42
C ARG A 3 -6.57 43.52 -49.04
N VAL A 4 -7.63 43.58 -48.21
CA VAL A 4 -8.93 42.82 -48.28
C VAL A 4 -8.69 41.41 -47.66
N ILE A 5 -9.40 40.88 -46.64
CA ILE A 5 -10.84 40.63 -46.46
C ILE A 5 -11.13 40.41 -44.96
N VAL A 6 -12.19 41.04 -44.43
CA VAL A 6 -12.91 40.61 -43.23
C VAL A 6 -13.95 39.58 -43.66
N LEU A 7 -13.99 38.39 -43.05
CA LEU A 7 -15.09 37.45 -43.24
C LEU A 7 -15.70 37.11 -41.87
N VAL A 8 -16.93 37.59 -41.69
CA VAL A 8 -17.86 37.18 -40.64
C VAL A 8 -18.37 35.78 -40.99
N VAL A 9 -18.28 34.84 -40.05
CA VAL A 9 -19.03 33.58 -40.13
C VAL A 9 -19.81 33.40 -38.84
N VAL A 10 -21.14 33.49 -39.01
CA VAL A 10 -22.17 33.11 -38.04
C VAL A 10 -22.26 31.58 -38.06
N PHE A 11 -22.18 30.92 -36.89
CA PHE A 11 -22.59 29.52 -36.78
C PHE A 11 -23.71 29.37 -35.75
N PHE A 12 -24.83 28.85 -36.26
CA PHE A 12 -26.00 28.39 -35.54
C PHE A 12 -25.67 27.16 -34.71
N CYS A 13 -26.17 27.14 -33.48
CA CYS A 13 -26.14 25.98 -32.59
C CYS A 13 -27.44 25.17 -32.75
N GLN A 14 -27.35 23.95 -33.27
CA GLN A 14 -28.37 22.90 -33.19
C GLN A 14 -27.64 21.56 -32.95
N PRO A 15 -28.18 20.66 -32.10
CA PRO A 15 -27.48 19.44 -31.70
C PRO A 15 -27.73 18.31 -32.71
N ILE A 16 -26.68 17.57 -33.07
CA ILE A 16 -26.80 16.32 -33.83
C ILE A 16 -26.16 15.21 -32.98
N PHE A 17 -27.03 14.35 -32.44
CA PHE A 17 -26.68 13.01 -32.00
C PHE A 17 -26.08 12.24 -33.18
N SER A 18 -24.93 11.61 -32.99
CA SER A 18 -24.56 10.44 -33.79
C SER A 18 -23.80 9.46 -32.91
N ALA A 19 -24.49 8.39 -32.55
CA ALA A 19 -23.93 7.22 -31.92
C ALA A 19 -22.99 6.52 -32.92
N THR A 20 -21.74 6.33 -32.53
CA THR A 20 -20.85 5.34 -33.15
C THR A 20 -20.67 4.20 -32.16
N THR A 21 -21.31 3.08 -32.49
CA THR A 21 -21.14 1.76 -31.89
C THR A 21 -19.71 1.28 -32.08
N ILE A 22 -18.95 1.16 -30.99
CA ILE A 22 -17.81 0.26 -30.89
C ILE A 22 -18.32 -0.97 -30.14
N ALA A 23 -18.23 -2.12 -30.78
CA ALA A 23 -18.62 -3.40 -30.21
C ALA A 23 -17.72 -3.74 -29.03
N ALA A 24 -18.27 -3.75 -27.83
CA ALA A 24 -17.72 -4.44 -26.68
C ALA A 24 -18.37 -5.83 -26.66
N GLU A 25 -17.63 -6.85 -27.10
CA GLU A 25 -18.05 -8.25 -26.92
C GLU A 25 -17.63 -8.72 -25.52
N ASN A 26 -18.66 -9.08 -24.75
CA ASN A 26 -18.68 -10.00 -23.62
C ASN A 26 -18.08 -9.52 -22.29
N ASN A 27 -18.84 -8.65 -21.62
CA ASN A 27 -18.78 -8.49 -20.17
C ASN A 27 -20.23 -8.53 -19.62
N GLU A 28 -20.84 -9.72 -19.61
CA GLU A 28 -22.13 -9.92 -18.95
C GLU A 28 -21.91 -10.41 -17.51
N LEU A 29 -21.66 -9.46 -16.60
CA LEU A 29 -22.02 -9.62 -15.20
C LEU A 29 -23.00 -8.51 -14.83
N PHE A 30 -24.28 -8.92 -14.73
CA PHE A 30 -25.41 -8.26 -14.06
C PHE A 30 -25.62 -6.76 -14.30
N THR A 31 -26.56 -6.42 -15.18
CA THR A 31 -27.21 -5.09 -15.18
C THR A 31 -28.70 -5.24 -14.87
N LEU A 32 -29.09 -4.97 -13.63
CA LEU A 32 -30.34 -4.25 -13.40
C LEU A 32 -30.07 -2.82 -13.87
N GLU A 33 -30.65 -2.39 -14.99
CA GLU A 33 -30.56 -0.99 -15.46
C GLU A 33 -31.24 -0.07 -14.42
N GLN A 34 -30.50 0.28 -13.38
CA GLN A 34 -30.90 1.31 -12.44
C GLN A 34 -30.67 2.68 -13.09
N SER A 35 -31.64 3.57 -12.96
CA SER A 35 -31.46 4.94 -13.44
C SER A 35 -30.31 5.63 -12.71
N LEU A 36 -29.51 6.44 -13.41
CA LEU A 36 -28.38 7.18 -12.84
C LEU A 36 -28.69 7.90 -11.50
N PRO A 37 -29.87 8.53 -11.29
CA PRO A 37 -30.20 9.12 -9.99
C PRO A 37 -30.28 8.12 -8.82
N VAL A 38 -30.68 6.88 -9.09
CA VAL A 38 -30.76 5.82 -8.07
C VAL A 38 -29.36 5.35 -7.67
N VAL A 39 -28.48 5.13 -8.64
CA VAL A 39 -27.07 4.79 -8.40
C VAL A 39 -26.38 5.88 -7.58
N ILE A 40 -26.61 7.16 -7.92
CA ILE A 40 -26.08 8.30 -7.14
C ILE A 40 -26.58 8.26 -5.69
N SER A 41 -27.87 7.98 -5.48
CA SER A 41 -28.44 7.87 -4.13
C SER A 41 -27.80 6.73 -3.34
N HIS A 42 -27.56 5.57 -3.96
CA HIS A 42 -26.89 4.45 -3.29
C HIS A 42 -25.43 4.78 -2.98
N LYS A 43 -24.72 5.47 -3.88
CA LYS A 43 -23.34 5.89 -3.64
C LYS A 43 -23.23 6.83 -2.44
N ILE A 44 -24.14 7.80 -2.32
CA ILE A 44 -24.19 8.71 -1.15
C ILE A 44 -24.44 7.94 0.15
N ASN A 45 -25.34 6.95 0.12
CA ASN A 45 -25.62 6.11 1.29
C ASN A 45 -24.40 5.26 1.67
N PHE A 46 -23.74 4.65 0.68
CA PHE A 46 -22.50 3.89 0.90
C PHE A 46 -21.42 4.77 1.52
N GLU A 47 -21.15 5.95 0.96
CA GLU A 47 -20.18 6.91 1.48
C GLU A 47 -20.47 7.29 2.94
N THR A 48 -21.75 7.52 3.26
CA THR A 48 -22.17 7.82 4.63
C THR A 48 -21.91 6.65 5.58
N LEU A 49 -22.28 5.43 5.18
CA LEU A 49 -22.10 4.23 6.01
C LEU A 49 -20.63 3.86 6.18
N PHE A 50 -19.86 3.94 5.10
CA PHE A 50 -18.42 3.74 5.10
C PHE A 50 -17.72 4.72 6.04
N GLY A 51 -18.06 6.01 5.98
CA GLY A 51 -17.53 7.02 6.90
C GLY A 51 -17.91 6.81 8.38
N GLN A 52 -18.96 6.05 8.66
CA GLN A 52 -19.35 5.67 10.04
C GLN A 52 -18.70 4.37 10.51
N ASN A 53 -18.31 3.49 9.58
CA ASN A 53 -17.78 2.18 9.88
C ASN A 53 -16.68 1.81 8.87
N ASN A 54 -15.50 2.40 9.05
CA ASN A 54 -14.32 2.15 8.22
C ASN A 54 -13.37 1.13 8.87
N ASP A 55 -13.83 0.35 9.86
CA ASP A 55 -13.05 -0.78 10.38
C ASP A 55 -12.94 -1.85 9.29
N PRO A 56 -11.72 -2.08 8.72
CA PRO A 56 -11.54 -3.00 7.60
C PRO A 56 -12.04 -4.41 7.90
N THR A 57 -12.04 -4.83 9.16
CA THR A 57 -12.49 -6.17 9.60
C THR A 57 -14.01 -6.35 9.51
N THR A 58 -14.76 -5.27 9.28
CA THR A 58 -16.23 -5.28 9.24
C THR A 58 -16.82 -4.81 7.90
N LEU A 59 -15.99 -4.54 6.89
CA LEU A 59 -16.42 -3.96 5.61
C LEU A 59 -17.08 -4.95 4.66
N ARG A 60 -16.82 -6.26 4.80
CA ARG A 60 -17.33 -7.29 3.86
C ARG A 60 -18.84 -7.20 3.60
N PRO A 61 -19.72 -7.17 4.62
CA PRO A 61 -21.16 -7.12 4.37
C PRO A 61 -21.58 -5.85 3.63
N LEU A 62 -20.92 -4.73 3.91
CA LEU A 62 -21.19 -3.45 3.24
C LEU A 62 -20.77 -3.52 1.76
N TYR A 63 -19.61 -4.09 1.45
CA TYR A 63 -19.19 -4.31 0.07
C TYR A 63 -20.11 -5.26 -0.68
N GLU A 64 -20.49 -6.39 -0.05
CA GLU A 64 -21.43 -7.33 -0.66
C GLU A 64 -22.81 -6.73 -0.93
N GLU A 65 -23.30 -5.84 -0.07
CA GLU A 65 -24.57 -5.16 -0.29
C GLU A 65 -24.48 -4.15 -1.45
N TYR A 66 -23.42 -3.35 -1.50
CA TYR A 66 -23.37 -2.19 -2.40
C TYR A 66 -22.75 -2.45 -3.75
N ILE A 67 -21.93 -3.48 -3.92
CA ILE A 67 -21.32 -3.80 -5.23
C ILE A 67 -22.36 -4.03 -6.33
N ASP A 68 -23.52 -4.62 -6.00
CA ASP A 68 -24.60 -4.85 -6.98
C ASP A 68 -25.44 -3.58 -7.23
N LEU A 69 -25.30 -2.55 -6.38
CA LEU A 69 -26.05 -1.29 -6.44
C LEU A 69 -25.26 -0.17 -7.14
N ILE A 70 -23.97 -0.08 -6.88
CA ILE A 70 -23.11 1.01 -7.38
C ILE A 70 -21.94 0.53 -8.25
N GLY A 71 -21.75 -0.78 -8.36
CA GLY A 71 -20.62 -1.38 -9.08
C GLY A 71 -19.28 -1.17 -8.36
N LEU A 72 -18.25 -1.88 -8.81
CA LEU A 72 -16.91 -1.76 -8.24
C LEU A 72 -16.29 -0.37 -8.40
N ASN A 73 -16.50 0.28 -9.54
CA ASN A 73 -16.05 1.66 -9.74
C ASN A 73 -16.70 2.62 -8.72
N GLY A 74 -17.98 2.42 -8.40
CA GLY A 74 -18.67 3.22 -7.39
C GLY A 74 -18.11 3.02 -5.98
N ILE A 75 -17.66 1.80 -5.64
CA ILE A 75 -16.97 1.53 -4.38
C ILE A 75 -15.59 2.18 -4.38
N PHE A 76 -14.78 1.97 -5.42
CA PHE A 76 -13.44 2.56 -5.53
C PHE A 76 -13.46 4.08 -5.42
N ASP A 77 -14.38 4.75 -6.12
CA ASP A 77 -14.54 6.20 -6.04
C ASP A 77 -14.72 6.73 -4.61
N VAL A 78 -15.33 5.94 -3.72
CA VAL A 78 -15.60 6.33 -2.33
C VAL A 78 -14.44 6.00 -1.43
N ILE A 79 -13.86 4.81 -1.55
CA ILE A 79 -12.78 4.40 -0.66
C ILE A 79 -11.47 5.12 -1.00
N GLU A 80 -11.15 5.34 -2.29
CA GLU A 80 -9.91 6.01 -2.73
C GLU A 80 -9.83 7.49 -2.36
N ALA A 81 -10.96 8.11 -2.03
CA ALA A 81 -10.96 9.45 -1.44
C ALA A 81 -10.29 9.49 -0.05
N GLN A 82 -9.96 8.32 0.53
CA GLN A 82 -9.33 8.13 1.82
C GLN A 82 -8.06 7.24 1.66
N ALA A 83 -7.29 7.07 2.73
CA ALA A 83 -6.12 6.18 2.74
C ALA A 83 -6.56 4.69 2.70
N CYS A 84 -7.02 4.21 1.54
CA CYS A 84 -7.82 3.00 1.41
C CYS A 84 -7.07 1.66 1.36
N HIS A 85 -5.80 1.61 1.75
CA HIS A 85 -5.01 0.39 1.54
C HIS A 85 -5.60 -0.81 2.29
N ALA A 86 -5.95 -0.64 3.57
CA ALA A 86 -6.52 -1.71 4.40
C ALA A 86 -7.95 -2.05 3.97
N GLU A 87 -8.74 -1.05 3.58
CA GLU A 87 -10.10 -1.21 3.08
C GLU A 87 -10.12 -1.93 1.72
N GLY A 88 -9.08 -1.71 0.92
CA GLY A 88 -8.81 -2.43 -0.31
C GLY A 88 -8.59 -3.92 -0.08
N HIS A 89 -7.91 -4.32 1.01
CA HIS A 89 -7.74 -5.75 1.34
C HIS A 89 -9.10 -6.45 1.41
N GLU A 90 -10.06 -5.90 2.14
CA GLU A 90 -11.36 -6.55 2.29
C GLU A 90 -12.19 -6.53 0.99
N LEU A 91 -12.07 -5.47 0.17
CA LEU A 91 -12.71 -5.42 -1.14
C LEU A 91 -12.14 -6.48 -2.09
N GLY A 92 -10.82 -6.65 -2.09
CA GLY A 92 -10.12 -7.67 -2.88
C GLY A 92 -10.58 -9.08 -2.55
N LYS A 93 -10.78 -9.37 -1.26
CA LYS A 93 -11.34 -10.65 -0.83
C LYS A 93 -12.74 -10.87 -1.39
N VAL A 94 -13.63 -9.88 -1.25
CA VAL A 94 -15.01 -9.94 -1.80
C VAL A 94 -15.02 -10.16 -3.31
N ILE A 95 -14.14 -9.47 -4.04
CA ILE A 95 -13.99 -9.64 -5.50
C ILE A 95 -13.62 -11.09 -5.82
N TYR A 96 -12.60 -11.64 -5.16
CA TYR A 96 -12.17 -13.02 -5.41
C TYR A 96 -13.24 -14.04 -5.02
N SER A 97 -13.90 -13.89 -3.86
CA SER A 97 -14.99 -14.79 -3.44
C SER A 97 -16.15 -14.80 -4.45
N ARG A 98 -16.46 -13.66 -5.07
CA ARG A 98 -17.55 -13.53 -6.06
C ARG A 98 -17.18 -14.07 -7.43
N LEU A 99 -15.97 -13.79 -7.90
CA LEU A 99 -15.53 -14.20 -9.24
C LEU A 99 -15.03 -15.65 -9.27
N ASN A 100 -14.38 -16.10 -8.19
CA ASN A 100 -13.65 -17.35 -8.11
C ASN A 100 -12.71 -17.57 -9.33
N ASP A 101 -12.18 -16.46 -9.84
CA ASP A 101 -11.30 -16.38 -11.00
C ASP A 101 -10.20 -15.39 -10.67
N PHE A 102 -8.99 -15.91 -10.50
CA PHE A 102 -7.83 -15.11 -10.14
C PHE A 102 -7.53 -14.04 -11.19
N SER A 103 -7.63 -14.40 -12.46
CA SER A 103 -7.31 -13.52 -13.58
C SER A 103 -8.25 -12.33 -13.68
N ALA A 104 -9.55 -12.63 -13.62
CA ALA A 104 -10.58 -11.60 -13.63
C ALA A 104 -10.46 -10.69 -12.39
N SER A 105 -10.10 -11.26 -11.23
CA SER A 105 -9.94 -10.50 -9.99
C SER A 105 -8.77 -9.53 -10.05
N ILE A 106 -7.58 -9.96 -10.46
CA ILE A 106 -6.41 -9.07 -10.53
C ILE A 106 -6.57 -8.00 -11.61
N HIS A 107 -7.23 -8.34 -12.73
CA HIS A 107 -7.56 -7.36 -13.78
C HIS A 107 -8.50 -6.27 -13.27
N THR A 108 -9.41 -6.65 -12.37
CA THR A 108 -10.37 -5.74 -11.74
C THR A 108 -9.73 -4.85 -10.67
N CYS A 109 -8.85 -5.42 -9.84
CA CYS A 109 -8.18 -4.67 -8.77
C CYS A 109 -7.07 -3.73 -9.28
N GLN A 110 -6.25 -4.18 -10.23
CA GLN A 110 -5.02 -3.49 -10.65
C GLN A 110 -4.26 -2.91 -9.44
N ASN A 111 -3.71 -1.70 -9.55
CA ASN A 111 -3.00 -1.03 -8.46
C ASN A 111 -3.92 -0.20 -7.53
N ASN A 112 -5.25 -0.35 -7.61
CA ASN A 112 -6.18 0.42 -6.79
C ASN A 112 -5.88 0.24 -5.29
N CYS A 113 -5.99 1.33 -4.54
CA CYS A 113 -5.60 1.40 -3.13
C CYS A 113 -4.15 0.95 -2.85
N THR A 114 -3.20 1.40 -3.68
CA THR A 114 -1.76 1.04 -3.58
C THR A 114 -1.55 -0.47 -3.49
N SER A 115 -2.17 -1.22 -4.42
CA SER A 115 -2.21 -2.69 -4.46
C SER A 115 -2.96 -3.38 -3.30
N GLY A 116 -3.63 -2.64 -2.42
CA GLY A 116 -4.40 -3.23 -1.32
C GLY A 116 -5.49 -4.21 -1.82
N CYS A 117 -6.19 -3.86 -2.90
CA CYS A 117 -7.17 -4.76 -3.54
C CYS A 117 -6.54 -6.09 -3.96
N PHE A 118 -5.35 -6.03 -4.56
CA PHE A 118 -4.62 -7.23 -4.96
C PHE A 118 -4.16 -8.08 -3.77
N HIS A 119 -3.67 -7.47 -2.68
CA HIS A 119 -3.31 -8.20 -1.46
C HIS A 119 -4.51 -8.95 -0.88
N GLY A 120 -5.70 -8.33 -0.92
CA GLY A 120 -6.96 -8.95 -0.54
C GLY A 120 -7.29 -10.22 -1.32
N ILE A 121 -7.09 -10.20 -2.64
CA ILE A 121 -7.25 -11.39 -3.49
C ILE A 121 -6.33 -12.51 -3.02
N LEU A 122 -5.06 -12.21 -2.72
CA LEU A 122 -4.11 -13.21 -2.24
C LEU A 122 -4.53 -13.76 -0.88
N MET A 123 -4.97 -12.91 0.04
CA MET A 123 -5.49 -13.37 1.34
C MET A 123 -6.66 -14.35 1.15
N GLU A 124 -7.67 -14.00 0.35
CA GLU A 124 -8.81 -14.90 0.10
C GLU A 124 -8.38 -16.19 -0.61
N LEU A 125 -7.59 -16.09 -1.69
CA LEU A 125 -7.11 -17.24 -2.47
C LEU A 125 -6.46 -18.32 -1.60
N PHE A 126 -5.59 -17.91 -0.69
CA PHE A 126 -4.83 -18.86 0.13
C PHE A 126 -5.63 -19.37 1.34
N THR A 127 -6.71 -18.69 1.73
CA THR A 127 -7.51 -19.01 2.92
C THR A 127 -8.84 -19.70 2.60
N SER A 128 -9.33 -19.59 1.36
CA SER A 128 -10.66 -20.06 0.94
C SER A 128 -10.74 -21.59 0.68
N GLY A 129 -9.97 -22.40 1.40
CA GLY A 129 -9.99 -23.87 1.30
C GLY A 129 -10.37 -24.53 2.62
N ASP A 130 -11.27 -25.52 2.58
CA ASP A 130 -11.64 -26.36 3.75
C ASP A 130 -10.47 -27.22 4.28
N GLU A 131 -9.34 -27.23 3.59
CA GLU A 131 -8.10 -27.88 4.00
C GLU A 131 -7.02 -26.82 4.24
N HIS A 132 -6.35 -26.88 5.41
CA HIS A 132 -5.07 -26.17 5.58
C HIS A 132 -4.13 -26.66 4.48
N LEU A 133 -3.80 -25.79 3.53
CA LEU A 133 -2.74 -26.05 2.56
C LEU A 133 -1.47 -26.40 3.35
N ALA A 134 -0.79 -27.49 2.98
CA ALA A 134 0.48 -27.79 3.61
C ALA A 134 1.48 -26.66 3.32
N LEU A 135 2.39 -26.38 4.25
CA LEU A 135 3.38 -25.28 4.12
C LEU A 135 4.17 -25.37 2.79
N GLU A 136 4.49 -26.59 2.35
CA GLU A 136 5.19 -26.84 1.08
C GLU A 136 4.33 -26.48 -0.14
N ASP A 137 3.02 -26.71 -0.09
CA ASP A 137 2.08 -26.37 -1.16
C ASP A 137 1.91 -24.85 -1.28
N VAL A 138 1.84 -24.14 -0.15
CA VAL A 138 1.78 -22.67 -0.12
C VAL A 138 3.02 -22.05 -0.75
N SER A 139 4.19 -22.61 -0.44
CA SER A 139 5.49 -22.13 -0.91
C SER A 139 5.68 -22.27 -2.42
N VAL A 140 5.28 -23.41 -2.98
CA VAL A 140 5.32 -23.64 -4.43
C VAL A 140 4.31 -22.75 -5.14
N GLN A 141 3.10 -22.61 -4.59
CA GLN A 141 2.06 -21.74 -5.14
C GLN A 141 2.48 -20.28 -5.14
N MET A 142 3.02 -19.76 -4.03
CA MET A 142 3.56 -18.40 -3.92
C MET A 142 4.56 -18.11 -5.04
N ASN A 143 5.58 -18.97 -5.19
CA ASN A 143 6.62 -18.76 -6.18
C ASN A 143 6.10 -18.86 -7.61
N ASN A 144 5.25 -19.83 -7.92
CA ASN A 144 4.66 -19.95 -9.26
C ASN A 144 3.78 -18.75 -9.61
N LEU A 145 3.01 -18.25 -8.65
CA LEU A 145 2.08 -17.15 -8.85
C LEU A 145 2.82 -15.83 -9.08
N CYS A 146 3.77 -15.47 -8.21
CA CYS A 146 4.52 -14.22 -8.36
C CYS A 146 5.48 -14.21 -9.56
N ASN A 147 5.86 -15.38 -10.09
CA ASN A 147 6.63 -15.48 -11.33
C ASN A 147 5.75 -15.61 -12.59
N SER A 148 4.43 -15.63 -12.44
CA SER A 148 3.52 -15.73 -13.59
C SER A 148 3.59 -14.46 -14.45
N GLY A 149 3.48 -14.64 -15.77
CA GLY A 149 3.41 -13.51 -16.70
C GLY A 149 2.15 -12.66 -16.53
N GLU A 150 1.17 -13.16 -15.77
CA GLU A 150 -0.10 -12.50 -15.50
C GLU A 150 0.03 -11.44 -14.40
N ILE A 151 0.71 -11.78 -13.30
CA ILE A 151 1.05 -10.83 -12.24
C ILE A 151 1.93 -9.71 -12.77
N ASN A 152 2.96 -10.06 -13.55
CA ASN A 152 3.93 -9.11 -14.09
C ASN A 152 3.33 -8.07 -15.06
N GLN A 153 2.07 -8.22 -15.48
CA GLN A 153 1.37 -7.20 -16.28
C GLN A 153 0.89 -6.02 -15.46
N TYR A 154 0.59 -6.23 -14.18
CA TYR A 154 -0.05 -5.24 -13.31
C TYR A 154 0.80 -4.86 -12.11
N PHE A 155 1.68 -5.76 -11.66
CA PHE A 155 2.45 -5.62 -10.43
C PHE A 155 3.91 -5.96 -10.68
N ASN A 156 4.80 -5.26 -9.98
CA ASN A 156 6.16 -5.73 -9.86
C ASN A 156 6.21 -6.96 -8.94
N ILE A 157 7.23 -7.79 -9.12
CA ILE A 157 7.38 -9.03 -8.35
C ILE A 157 7.45 -8.77 -6.84
N GLY A 158 8.05 -7.66 -6.41
CA GLY A 158 8.17 -7.32 -5.00
C GLY A 158 6.84 -6.98 -4.34
N THR A 159 5.94 -6.28 -5.04
CA THR A 159 4.55 -6.08 -4.62
C THR A 159 3.82 -7.41 -4.44
N CYS A 160 4.06 -8.39 -5.33
CA CYS A 160 3.49 -9.73 -5.17
C CYS A 160 3.97 -10.41 -3.90
N TYR A 161 5.28 -10.45 -3.64
CA TYR A 161 5.79 -11.05 -2.40
C TYR A 161 5.34 -10.29 -1.16
N HIS A 162 5.24 -8.96 -1.20
CA HIS A 162 4.65 -8.18 -0.12
C HIS A 162 3.19 -8.59 0.14
N GLY A 163 2.35 -8.69 -0.90
CA GLY A 163 0.99 -9.21 -0.78
C GLY A 163 0.91 -10.64 -0.22
N MET A 164 1.86 -11.51 -0.59
CA MET A 164 1.98 -12.86 -0.01
C MET A 164 2.25 -12.80 1.49
N GLY A 165 3.03 -11.82 1.94
CA GLY A 165 3.23 -11.57 3.36
C GLY A 165 1.94 -11.38 4.16
N HIS A 166 1.00 -10.61 3.62
CA HIS A 166 -0.33 -10.46 4.22
C HIS A 166 -1.06 -11.80 4.32
N ALA A 167 -1.09 -12.55 3.22
CA ALA A 167 -1.71 -13.87 3.18
C ALA A 167 -1.07 -14.85 4.19
N MET A 168 0.27 -14.87 4.31
CA MET A 168 0.96 -15.75 5.26
C MET A 168 0.67 -15.38 6.71
N MET A 169 0.66 -14.08 7.04
CA MET A 169 0.32 -13.63 8.39
C MET A 169 -1.11 -14.00 8.76
N PHE A 170 -2.05 -13.78 7.84
CA PHE A 170 -3.44 -14.16 8.04
C PHE A 170 -3.63 -15.68 8.15
N LEU A 171 -2.97 -16.48 7.30
CA LEU A 171 -3.03 -17.94 7.34
C LEU A 171 -2.46 -18.53 8.63
N SER A 172 -1.43 -17.90 9.18
CA SER A 172 -0.76 -18.33 10.40
C SER A 172 -1.48 -17.92 11.69
N ASP A 173 -2.71 -17.41 11.60
CA ASP A 173 -3.46 -16.83 12.72
C ASP A 173 -2.63 -15.79 13.50
N TYR A 174 -1.96 -14.91 12.74
CA TYR A 174 -1.10 -13.83 13.23
C TYR A 174 0.14 -14.30 14.02
N SER A 175 0.62 -15.53 13.76
CA SER A 175 1.88 -16.04 14.29
C SER A 175 3.08 -15.49 13.52
N ILE A 176 3.90 -14.68 14.20
CA ILE A 176 5.14 -14.14 13.62
C ILE A 176 6.06 -15.28 13.19
N ASP A 177 6.30 -16.27 14.05
CA ASP A 177 7.26 -17.34 13.78
C ASP A 177 6.87 -18.15 12.55
N GLU A 178 5.59 -18.53 12.44
CA GLU A 178 5.08 -19.27 11.28
C GLU A 178 5.10 -18.43 9.99
N THR A 179 4.78 -17.13 10.09
CA THR A 179 4.91 -16.22 8.94
C THR A 179 6.35 -16.15 8.45
N LEU A 180 7.34 -16.07 9.36
CA LEU A 180 8.75 -16.02 9.00
C LEU A 180 9.19 -17.32 8.30
N GLU A 181 8.68 -18.48 8.74
CA GLU A 181 8.92 -19.77 8.10
C GLU A 181 8.31 -19.83 6.69
N LEU A 182 7.07 -19.37 6.52
CA LEU A 182 6.39 -19.30 5.23
C LEU A 182 7.07 -18.33 4.25
N CYS A 183 7.50 -17.16 4.72
CA CYS A 183 8.21 -16.20 3.88
C CYS A 183 9.64 -16.66 3.54
N ALA A 184 10.24 -17.58 4.29
CA ALA A 184 11.60 -18.09 4.03
C ALA A 184 11.72 -18.85 2.70
N PHE A 185 10.60 -19.25 2.10
CA PHE A 185 10.55 -19.91 0.80
C PHE A 185 10.67 -18.95 -0.40
N ALA A 186 10.70 -17.63 -0.15
CA ALA A 186 11.03 -16.67 -1.20
C ALA A 186 12.45 -16.93 -1.75
N PRO A 187 12.67 -16.79 -3.07
CA PRO A 187 13.88 -17.31 -3.72
C PRO A 187 15.13 -16.45 -3.48
N THR A 188 14.95 -15.22 -2.98
CA THR A 188 16.05 -14.30 -2.66
C THR A 188 15.81 -13.63 -1.32
N GLU A 189 16.87 -13.14 -0.68
CA GLU A 189 16.75 -12.44 0.61
C GLU A 189 15.93 -11.14 0.49
N THR A 190 16.02 -10.44 -0.65
CA THR A 190 15.19 -9.26 -0.94
C THR A 190 13.70 -9.62 -1.04
N LEU A 191 13.34 -10.70 -1.74
CA LEU A 191 11.94 -11.13 -1.85
C LEU A 191 11.41 -11.68 -0.51
N ASN A 192 12.28 -12.34 0.27
CA ASN A 192 11.97 -12.73 1.65
C ASN A 192 11.68 -11.50 2.51
N TYR A 193 12.51 -10.46 2.41
CA TYR A 193 12.28 -9.18 3.09
C TYR A 193 10.93 -8.57 2.68
N PHE A 194 10.58 -8.54 1.39
CA PHE A 194 9.28 -8.02 0.94
C PHE A 194 8.11 -8.80 1.52
N CYS A 195 8.15 -10.13 1.49
CA CYS A 195 7.16 -10.97 2.15
C CYS A 195 7.01 -10.62 3.64
N ILE A 196 8.13 -10.53 4.35
CA ILE A 196 8.12 -10.21 5.78
C ILE A 196 7.58 -8.80 6.04
N THR A 197 7.82 -7.83 5.15
CA THR A 197 7.21 -6.49 5.29
C THR A 197 5.67 -6.54 5.16
N GLY A 198 5.12 -7.41 4.32
CA GLY A 198 3.66 -7.59 4.24
C GLY A 198 3.10 -8.23 5.50
N GLY A 199 3.78 -9.26 6.00
CA GLY A 199 3.38 -9.92 7.23
C GLY A 199 3.40 -8.99 8.44
N PHE A 200 4.44 -8.17 8.60
CA PHE A 200 4.48 -7.18 9.69
C PHE A 200 3.45 -6.07 9.50
N MET A 201 3.11 -5.68 8.28
CA MET A 201 2.03 -4.72 8.06
C MET A 201 0.72 -5.27 8.61
N GLU A 202 0.36 -6.49 8.21
CA GLU A 202 -0.85 -7.17 8.64
C GLU A 202 -0.88 -7.36 10.16
N TYR A 203 0.23 -7.82 10.73
CA TYR A 203 0.35 -8.02 12.17
C TYR A 203 0.21 -6.72 12.95
N GLU A 204 0.84 -5.62 12.50
CA GLU A 204 0.77 -4.35 13.21
C GLU A 204 -0.63 -3.71 13.13
N LEU A 205 -1.40 -3.99 12.07
CA LEU A 205 -2.79 -3.53 11.93
C LEU A 205 -3.72 -4.21 12.96
N ILE A 206 -3.49 -5.49 13.29
CA ILE A 206 -4.42 -6.30 14.09
C ILE A 206 -3.93 -6.54 15.53
N VAL A 207 -2.67 -6.91 15.69
CA VAL A 207 -2.06 -7.31 16.98
C VAL A 207 -1.08 -6.28 17.52
N GLY A 208 -0.45 -5.48 16.65
CA GLY A 208 0.67 -4.60 17.02
C GLY A 208 0.44 -3.70 18.23
N GLN A 209 -0.78 -3.18 18.39
CA GLN A 209 -1.17 -2.31 19.50
C GLN A 209 -1.27 -3.06 20.85
N SER A 210 -1.76 -4.31 20.87
CA SER A 210 -1.84 -5.09 22.12
C SER A 210 -0.45 -5.43 22.66
N ASP A 211 0.47 -5.70 21.74
CA ASP A 211 1.79 -6.24 22.04
C ASP A 211 2.78 -5.15 22.52
N MET A 212 2.40 -3.88 22.43
CA MET A 212 3.10 -2.78 23.10
C MET A 212 3.09 -2.90 24.63
N GLN A 213 2.18 -3.69 25.21
CA GLN A 213 2.18 -3.97 26.65
C GLN A 213 3.47 -4.67 27.11
N THR A 214 4.13 -5.43 26.21
CA THR A 214 5.42 -6.07 26.49
C THR A 214 6.55 -5.04 26.46
N SER A 215 6.62 -4.23 25.40
CA SER A 215 7.43 -3.01 25.33
C SER A 215 7.02 -2.19 24.11
N ALA A 216 7.28 -0.88 24.10
CA ALA A 216 6.97 -0.01 22.96
C ALA A 216 7.59 -0.48 21.63
N HIS A 217 8.68 -1.24 21.69
CA HIS A 217 9.40 -1.74 20.52
C HIS A 217 9.15 -3.23 20.21
N PHE A 218 8.33 -3.93 20.99
CA PHE A 218 8.05 -5.35 20.76
C PHE A 218 7.02 -5.49 19.62
N PRO A 219 7.21 -6.43 18.67
CA PRO A 219 8.23 -7.48 18.63
C PRO A 219 9.57 -7.06 17.99
N CYS A 220 9.63 -5.89 17.36
CA CYS A 220 10.74 -5.45 16.52
C CYS A 220 12.11 -5.45 17.21
N ASN A 221 12.18 -5.18 18.52
CA ASN A 221 13.42 -5.23 19.31
C ASN A 221 13.96 -6.64 19.58
N SER A 222 13.18 -7.68 19.28
CA SER A 222 13.58 -9.08 19.40
C SER A 222 14.07 -9.68 18.07
N MET A 223 14.00 -8.93 16.96
CA MET A 223 14.20 -9.45 15.60
C MET A 223 15.20 -8.62 14.81
N ALA A 224 16.48 -8.81 15.09
CA ALA A 224 17.54 -8.00 14.46
C ALA A 224 17.52 -8.07 12.91
N LYS A 225 17.36 -9.27 12.34
CA LYS A 225 17.38 -9.50 10.89
C LYS A 225 16.23 -8.78 10.15
N TYR A 226 15.07 -8.65 10.78
CA TYR A 226 13.87 -8.09 10.14
C TYR A 226 13.42 -6.77 10.75
N SER A 227 14.30 -6.12 11.52
CA SER A 227 13.98 -4.90 12.26
C SER A 227 13.50 -3.77 11.35
N ALA A 228 14.07 -3.60 10.15
CA ALA A 228 13.59 -2.60 9.20
C ALA A 228 12.18 -2.89 8.68
N ALA A 229 11.84 -4.16 8.45
CA ALA A 229 10.49 -4.56 8.04
C ALA A 229 9.46 -4.31 9.16
N CYS A 230 9.80 -4.67 10.40
CA CYS A 230 8.91 -4.53 11.55
C CYS A 230 8.71 -3.05 11.94
N TYR A 231 9.81 -2.29 12.12
CA TYR A 231 9.73 -0.89 12.54
C TYR A 231 9.02 0.00 11.52
N ARG A 232 9.02 -0.38 10.24
CA ARG A 232 8.26 0.30 9.17
C ARG A 232 6.82 0.59 9.59
N TYR A 233 6.18 -0.34 10.29
CA TYR A 233 4.78 -0.21 10.71
C TYR A 233 4.64 0.05 12.22
N LYS A 234 5.51 -0.54 13.05
CA LYS A 234 5.50 -0.31 14.51
C LYS A 234 5.65 1.16 14.90
N MET A 235 6.38 1.94 14.10
CA MET A 235 6.62 3.35 14.42
C MET A 235 5.33 4.18 14.53
N ASN A 236 4.26 3.84 13.79
CA ASN A 236 2.96 4.51 13.94
C ASN A 236 2.43 4.38 15.37
N HIS A 237 2.51 3.18 15.94
CA HIS A 237 2.10 2.93 17.32
C HIS A 237 3.01 3.63 18.33
N ILE A 238 4.33 3.65 18.08
CA ILE A 238 5.29 4.41 18.90
C ILE A 238 4.94 5.90 18.91
N LEU A 239 4.61 6.49 17.76
CA LEU A 239 4.22 7.91 17.68
C LEU A 239 2.92 8.20 18.43
N VAL A 240 1.92 7.32 18.34
CA VAL A 240 0.65 7.46 19.07
C VAL A 240 0.89 7.41 20.58
N ALA A 241 1.67 6.44 21.05
CA ALA A 241 2.03 6.34 22.47
C ALA A 241 2.87 7.53 22.94
N ALA A 242 3.84 7.97 22.13
CA ALA A 242 4.66 9.14 22.41
C ALA A 242 3.82 10.42 22.53
N ALA A 243 2.83 10.61 21.64
CA ALA A 243 1.91 11.74 21.72
C ALA A 243 1.06 11.72 23.00
N ALA A 244 0.58 10.55 23.42
CA ALA A 244 -0.15 10.38 24.69
C ALA A 244 0.72 10.74 25.91
N GLU A 245 2.03 10.51 25.82
CA GLU A 245 3.02 10.86 26.84
C GLU A 245 3.61 12.28 26.68
N SER A 246 3.14 13.06 25.70
CA SER A 246 3.70 14.39 25.36
C SER A 246 5.19 14.38 25.03
N LYS A 247 5.70 13.28 24.47
CA LYS A 247 7.07 13.18 23.93
C LYS A 247 7.19 13.96 22.63
N SER A 248 8.32 14.62 22.46
CA SER A 248 8.67 15.30 21.21
C SER A 248 9.21 14.31 20.17
N THR A 249 9.23 14.71 18.90
CA THR A 249 9.93 13.96 17.84
C THR A 249 11.41 13.73 18.18
N PHE A 250 12.05 14.67 18.89
CA PHE A 250 13.43 14.53 19.33
C PHE A 250 13.62 13.41 20.35
N ASP A 251 12.63 13.19 21.24
CA ASP A 251 12.66 12.08 22.20
C ASP A 251 12.63 10.73 21.46
N ILE A 252 11.78 10.61 20.43
CA ILE A 252 11.66 9.40 19.60
C ILE A 252 12.95 9.14 18.81
N ILE A 253 13.57 10.20 18.27
CA ILE A 253 14.87 10.08 17.60
C ILE A 253 15.94 9.57 18.59
N ASN A 254 15.93 10.06 19.83
CA ASN A 254 16.86 9.56 20.86
C ASN A 254 16.59 8.10 21.25
N GLU A 255 15.33 7.67 21.27
CA GLU A 255 14.97 6.25 21.42
C GLU A 255 15.57 5.42 20.29
N CYS A 256 15.43 5.84 19.02
CA CYS A 256 16.08 5.17 17.88
C CYS A 256 17.61 5.13 18.01
N ILE A 257 18.25 6.21 18.44
CA ILE A 257 19.71 6.29 18.61
C ILE A 257 20.21 5.30 19.68
N ALA A 258 19.42 5.07 20.73
CA ALA A 258 19.75 4.17 21.83
C ALA A 258 19.65 2.69 21.46
N LEU A 259 18.96 2.35 20.36
CA LEU A 259 18.86 0.97 19.88
C LEU A 259 20.19 0.47 19.30
N PRO A 260 20.51 -0.83 19.44
CA PRO A 260 21.73 -1.40 18.90
C PRO A 260 21.60 -1.78 17.42
N SER A 261 22.68 -1.59 16.67
CA SER A 261 22.92 -2.21 15.37
C SER A 261 21.74 -2.06 14.38
N ARG A 262 21.16 -3.17 13.89
CA ARG A 262 20.06 -3.20 12.92
C ARG A 262 18.77 -2.57 13.45
N HIS A 263 18.48 -2.71 14.74
CA HIS A 263 17.27 -2.14 15.34
C HIS A 263 17.23 -0.61 15.22
N ARG A 264 18.39 0.05 15.34
CA ARG A 264 18.51 1.49 15.11
C ARG A 264 18.19 1.85 13.66
N LEU A 265 18.77 1.14 12.70
CA LEU A 265 18.49 1.36 11.27
C LEU A 265 17.01 1.16 10.95
N GLY A 266 16.41 0.09 11.47
CA GLY A 266 14.99 -0.15 11.30
C GLY A 266 14.12 0.92 11.95
N CYS A 267 14.47 1.40 13.14
CA CYS A 267 13.77 2.49 13.81
C CYS A 267 13.79 3.78 12.99
N PHE A 268 14.94 4.14 12.41
CA PHE A 268 15.03 5.29 11.50
C PHE A 268 14.22 5.09 10.22
N HIS A 269 14.21 3.89 9.64
CA HIS A 269 13.34 3.58 8.49
C HIS A 269 11.85 3.73 8.83
N GLY A 270 11.44 3.22 9.98
CA GLY A 270 10.10 3.41 10.52
C GLY A 270 9.76 4.89 10.76
N LEU A 271 10.71 5.67 11.27
CA LEU A 271 10.55 7.11 11.50
C LEU A 271 10.22 7.85 10.20
N GLY A 272 10.95 7.58 9.13
CA GLY A 272 10.63 8.13 7.81
C GLY A 272 9.23 7.73 7.34
N THR A 273 8.92 6.43 7.42
CA THR A 273 7.63 5.88 6.98
C THR A 273 6.44 6.49 7.71
N ALA A 274 6.56 6.70 9.02
CA ALA A 274 5.46 7.19 9.84
C ALA A 274 5.18 8.70 9.67
N PHE A 275 6.12 9.45 9.09
CA PHE A 275 5.98 10.88 8.81
C PHE A 275 5.56 11.20 7.37
N ILE A 276 5.15 10.21 6.57
CA ILE A 276 4.81 10.42 5.14
C ILE A 276 3.69 11.45 4.97
N ASN A 277 2.61 11.38 5.76
CA ASN A 277 1.47 12.30 5.65
C ASN A 277 1.88 13.74 5.99
N ALA A 278 2.69 13.90 7.04
CA ALA A 278 3.23 15.20 7.42
C ALA A 278 4.22 15.74 6.38
N THR A 279 5.00 14.86 5.76
CA THR A 279 5.94 15.22 4.68
C THR A 279 5.22 15.64 3.41
N MET A 280 4.13 14.96 3.04
CA MET A 280 3.31 15.36 1.89
C MET A 280 2.60 16.69 2.14
N ALA A 281 2.19 16.98 3.38
CA ALA A 281 1.59 18.26 3.74
C ALA A 281 2.63 19.40 3.83
N GLU A 282 3.84 19.09 4.28
CA GLU A 282 4.96 20.03 4.48
C GLU A 282 6.24 19.47 3.85
N PRO A 283 6.49 19.70 2.54
CA PRO A 283 7.59 19.05 1.81
C PRO A 283 9.00 19.27 2.35
N ASP A 284 9.24 20.34 3.11
CA ASP A 284 10.55 20.63 3.71
C ASP A 284 10.81 19.85 5.02
N LEU A 285 9.80 19.18 5.57
CA LEU A 285 9.85 18.47 6.85
C LEU A 285 10.90 17.36 6.86
N LEU A 286 10.96 16.54 5.80
CA LEU A 286 11.84 15.39 5.76
C LEU A 286 13.32 15.79 5.87
N SER A 287 13.70 16.91 5.24
CA SER A 287 15.06 17.47 5.29
C SER A 287 15.49 17.91 6.70
N LYS A 288 14.51 18.24 7.56
CA LYS A 288 14.72 18.61 8.97
C LYS A 288 14.67 17.38 9.88
N LEU A 289 13.80 16.43 9.58
CA LEU A 289 13.59 15.20 10.36
C LEU A 289 14.79 14.25 10.22
N CYS A 290 15.19 13.95 8.99
CA CYS A 290 16.19 12.93 8.68
C CYS A 290 17.64 13.47 8.68
N ILE A 291 17.91 14.62 9.32
CA ILE A 291 19.27 15.18 9.44
C ILE A 291 20.04 14.65 10.66
N ILE A 292 19.34 14.02 11.61
CA ILE A 292 19.93 13.52 12.86
C ILE A 292 20.41 12.07 12.68
N GLY A 293 21.55 11.75 13.30
CA GLY A 293 22.17 10.42 13.23
C GLY A 293 23.37 10.35 12.30
N ASN A 294 23.92 9.14 12.15
CA ASN A 294 25.00 8.87 11.20
C ASN A 294 24.46 8.75 9.76
N ALA A 295 25.35 8.63 8.77
CA ALA A 295 24.93 8.61 7.37
C ALA A 295 24.00 7.43 7.00
N ASN A 296 24.07 6.29 7.69
CA ASN A 296 23.16 5.18 7.46
C ASN A 296 21.79 5.42 8.12
N ASP A 297 21.74 6.03 9.30
CA ASP A 297 20.48 6.42 9.94
C ASP A 297 19.68 7.36 9.03
N ARG A 298 20.35 8.39 8.48
CA ARG A 298 19.75 9.36 7.57
C ARG A 298 19.26 8.69 6.28
N ARG A 299 20.07 7.80 5.70
CA ARG A 299 19.69 7.01 4.52
C ARG A 299 18.40 6.23 4.77
N MET A 300 18.35 5.45 5.86
CA MET A 300 17.17 4.65 6.20
C MET A 300 15.93 5.51 6.43
N CYS A 301 16.07 6.67 7.10
CA CYS A 301 14.98 7.62 7.32
C CYS A 301 14.43 8.19 6.01
N ILE A 302 15.31 8.59 5.09
CA ILE A 302 14.92 9.12 3.78
C ILE A 302 14.24 8.03 2.93
N GLU A 303 14.85 6.86 2.80
CA GLU A 303 14.29 5.74 2.03
C GLU A 303 12.92 5.30 2.56
N GLY A 304 12.76 5.20 3.88
CA GLY A 304 11.50 4.82 4.51
C GLY A 304 10.35 5.79 4.21
N ALA A 305 10.62 7.09 4.12
CA ALA A 305 9.63 8.07 3.70
C ALA A 305 9.39 8.01 2.19
N MET A 306 10.46 8.06 1.39
CA MET A 306 10.35 8.38 -0.03
C MET A 306 9.78 7.25 -0.87
N TRP A 307 9.99 5.99 -0.48
CA TRP A 307 9.30 4.87 -1.13
C TRP A 307 7.79 4.97 -1.02
N LYS A 308 7.26 5.50 0.09
CA LYS A 308 5.81 5.65 0.27
C LYS A 308 5.28 6.93 -0.35
N VAL A 309 5.97 8.05 -0.20
CA VAL A 309 5.53 9.30 -0.86
C VAL A 309 5.52 9.13 -2.38
N ALA A 310 6.53 8.50 -2.99
CA ALA A 310 6.56 8.25 -4.43
C ALA A 310 5.49 7.26 -4.90
N ASP A 311 5.08 6.30 -4.05
CA ASP A 311 3.98 5.38 -4.32
C ASP A 311 2.61 6.09 -4.37
N PHE A 312 2.47 7.19 -3.61
CA PHE A 312 1.28 8.05 -3.64
C PHE A 312 1.33 9.14 -4.73
N ASP A 313 2.43 9.88 -4.79
CA ASP A 313 2.64 10.97 -5.74
C ASP A 313 4.12 11.27 -6.00
N VAL A 314 4.58 10.92 -7.20
CA VAL A 314 5.96 11.11 -7.66
C VAL A 314 6.33 12.59 -7.77
N GLU A 315 5.37 13.49 -8.09
CA GLU A 315 5.65 14.92 -8.19
C GLU A 315 5.97 15.51 -6.81
N THR A 316 5.12 15.24 -5.81
CA THR A 316 5.39 15.60 -4.41
C THR A 316 6.71 14.99 -3.92
N ALA A 317 7.00 13.73 -4.26
CA ALA A 317 8.25 13.09 -3.84
C ALA A 317 9.50 13.84 -4.37
N ASN A 318 9.48 14.26 -5.63
CA ASN A 318 10.55 15.06 -6.22
C ASN A 318 10.66 16.45 -5.58
N GLU A 319 9.53 17.07 -5.24
CA GLU A 319 9.52 18.35 -4.51
C GLU A 319 10.19 18.21 -3.14
N VAL A 320 9.85 17.17 -2.36
CA VAL A 320 10.48 16.86 -1.06
C VAL A 320 12.00 16.75 -1.21
N CYS A 321 12.48 16.02 -2.22
CA CYS A 321 13.91 15.84 -2.44
C CYS A 321 14.66 17.13 -2.78
N SER A 322 13.98 18.15 -3.32
CA SER A 322 14.57 19.45 -3.64
C SER A 322 14.98 20.29 -2.41
N PHE A 323 14.46 19.96 -1.23
CA PHE A 323 14.81 20.63 0.02
C PHE A 323 16.13 20.15 0.63
N PHE A 324 16.68 19.03 0.16
CA PHE A 324 18.03 18.60 0.54
C PHE A 324 19.09 19.45 -0.18
N PRO A 325 20.25 19.73 0.45
CA PRO A 325 21.31 20.48 -0.22
C PRO A 325 21.75 19.79 -1.52
N VAL A 326 21.75 20.55 -2.62
CA VAL A 326 22.10 20.05 -3.96
C VAL A 326 23.49 19.40 -3.95
N GLY A 327 23.59 18.17 -4.48
CA GLY A 327 24.81 17.40 -4.55
C GLY A 327 25.29 16.82 -3.21
N SER A 328 24.45 16.87 -2.17
CA SER A 328 24.70 16.13 -0.94
C SER A 328 24.31 14.66 -1.09
N ARG A 329 24.97 13.79 -0.33
CA ARG A 329 24.64 12.35 -0.26
C ARG A 329 23.16 12.11 0.08
N ASP A 330 22.59 12.93 0.96
CA ASP A 330 21.20 12.77 1.39
C ASP A 330 20.22 13.16 0.26
N SER A 331 20.57 14.15 -0.57
CA SER A 331 19.84 14.49 -1.80
C SER A 331 19.89 13.34 -2.82
N ASP A 332 21.08 12.75 -3.04
CA ASP A 332 21.24 11.61 -3.95
C ASP A 332 20.42 10.40 -3.49
N VAL A 333 20.44 10.08 -2.19
CA VAL A 333 19.63 9.00 -1.61
C VAL A 333 18.14 9.27 -1.82
N CYS A 334 17.70 10.52 -1.62
CA CYS A 334 16.29 10.89 -1.79
C CYS A 334 15.81 10.65 -3.23
N PHE A 335 16.52 11.21 -4.22
CA PHE A 335 16.13 11.05 -5.63
C PHE A 335 16.24 9.59 -6.09
N ASN A 336 17.25 8.85 -5.66
CA ASN A 336 17.36 7.42 -5.98
C ASN A 336 16.18 6.62 -5.41
N ALA A 337 15.72 6.92 -4.18
CA ALA A 337 14.56 6.24 -3.59
C ALA A 337 13.27 6.51 -4.38
N VAL A 338 13.12 7.71 -4.97
CA VAL A 338 12.00 8.04 -5.85
C VAL A 338 12.10 7.30 -7.17
N ASP A 339 13.29 7.28 -7.79
CA ASP A 339 13.53 6.67 -9.11
C ASP A 339 13.43 5.14 -9.07
N GLU A 340 13.96 4.50 -8.03
CA GLU A 340 13.90 3.05 -7.85
C GLU A 340 12.47 2.59 -7.55
N GLY A 341 11.75 3.35 -6.73
CA GLY A 341 10.40 3.02 -6.29
C GLY A 341 10.34 1.91 -5.23
N MET A 342 9.19 1.79 -4.58
CA MET A 342 8.95 0.79 -3.56
C MET A 342 9.02 -0.63 -4.13
N TYR A 343 9.72 -1.52 -3.42
CA TYR A 343 9.90 -2.94 -3.79
C TYR A 343 10.71 -3.20 -5.07
N SER A 344 11.57 -2.24 -5.44
CA SER A 344 12.55 -2.44 -6.51
C SER A 344 13.56 -3.53 -6.17
N LEU A 345 13.97 -4.30 -7.18
CA LEU A 345 15.08 -5.25 -7.04
C LEU A 345 16.45 -4.60 -7.25
N GLU A 346 16.49 -3.35 -7.71
CA GLU A 346 17.74 -2.61 -8.00
C GLU A 346 18.31 -1.93 -6.74
N THR A 347 17.49 -1.75 -5.70
CA THR A 347 17.88 -1.13 -4.43
C THR A 347 18.91 -1.98 -3.67
N ASP A 348 19.94 -1.31 -3.13
CA ASP A 348 20.88 -1.93 -2.18
C ASP A 348 20.24 -2.11 -0.79
N TYR A 349 19.80 -3.34 -0.50
CA TYR A 349 19.21 -3.71 0.79
C TYR A 349 20.22 -4.12 1.88
N SER A 350 21.53 -3.89 1.71
CA SER A 350 22.55 -4.28 2.71
C SER A 350 22.35 -3.68 4.11
N LEU A 351 21.55 -2.61 4.23
CA LEU A 351 21.19 -1.99 5.51
C LEU A 351 19.96 -2.62 6.19
N TYR A 352 19.16 -3.41 5.48
CA TYR A 352 17.80 -3.81 5.86
C TYR A 352 17.73 -5.17 6.57
N PHE A 353 18.61 -6.11 6.19
CA PHE A 353 18.70 -7.44 6.78
C PHE A 353 20.15 -7.84 7.08
#